data_AF-A0A7I9V5T3-F1
#
_entry.id   AF-A0A7I9V5T3-F1
#
_cell.length_a   1.000
_cell.length_b   1.000
_cell.length_c   1.000
_cell.angle_alpha   90.00
_cell.angle_beta   90.00
_cell.angle_gamma   90.00
#
_symmetry.space_group_name_H-M   'P 1'
#
loop_
_entity.id
_entity.type
_entity.pdbx_description
1 polymer ?
#
loop_
_entity_poly.entity_id
_entity_poly.type
_entity_poly.pdbx_seq_one_letter_code
_entity_poly.pdbx_strand_id
1 'polypeptide(L)'
;MSGVDADDWDIVVSTVPVTEPEVTDLLRAAGPDVVLAAVSQVPSEVEALREVAGDRRWAVITPEVMARTCGSVTRWWQPGAARFTVAEPLGGEIAQTLFGGERWAARGSVSSSLLSAAAAMPIVAALQAADFDFGNSRRALRSGAAAADEAGRAVAAAAGVDEPRSVNPVIMGVMLRALRVLAPFDVAEYFREHFGSHTRQTMTMLDDWIALARAHDLPAEALVTLRTDLSHATAMSSQRTNSAES
;
A
#
# COMPACT_ATOMS: atom_id res chain seq x y z
N MET A 1 -7.25 -17.65 20.00
CA MET A 1 -8.18 -16.61 20.49
C MET A 1 -9.63 -17.13 20.44
N SER A 2 -9.97 -18.15 21.22
CA SER A 2 -11.31 -18.76 21.23
C SER A 2 -12.22 -18.06 22.25
N GLY A 3 -12.87 -16.97 21.86
CA GLY A 3 -13.78 -16.23 22.74
C GLY A 3 -14.32 -14.90 22.22
N VAL A 4 -14.07 -14.56 20.95
CA VAL A 4 -14.71 -13.40 20.33
C VAL A 4 -16.00 -13.89 19.69
N ASP A 5 -17.13 -13.48 20.27
CA ASP A 5 -18.45 -13.66 19.68
C ASP A 5 -18.58 -12.66 18.51
N ALA A 6 -18.32 -13.13 17.30
CA ALA A 6 -18.31 -12.34 16.07
C ALA A 6 -19.66 -12.41 15.33
N ASP A 7 -20.66 -13.09 15.88
CA ASP A 7 -21.97 -13.26 15.26
C ASP A 7 -22.79 -11.95 15.27
N ASP A 8 -22.46 -11.01 16.16
CA ASP A 8 -23.13 -9.70 16.31
C ASP A 8 -22.38 -8.53 15.63
N TRP A 9 -21.37 -8.79 14.80
CA TRP A 9 -20.58 -7.72 14.18
C TRP A 9 -21.18 -7.24 12.86
N ASP A 10 -21.25 -5.93 12.64
CA ASP A 10 -21.65 -5.39 11.33
C ASP A 10 -20.51 -5.46 10.30
N ILE A 11 -19.27 -5.32 10.77
CA ILE A 11 -18.07 -5.21 9.93
C ILE A 11 -16.80 -5.61 10.67
N VAL A 12 -15.90 -6.30 9.98
CA VAL A 12 -14.52 -6.56 10.41
C VAL A 12 -13.58 -5.78 9.50
N VAL A 13 -12.68 -4.99 10.07
CA VAL A 13 -11.63 -4.29 9.31
C VAL A 13 -10.26 -4.79 9.76
N SER A 14 -9.50 -5.41 8.85
CA SER A 14 -8.11 -5.76 9.12
C SER A 14 -7.16 -4.66 8.65
N THR A 15 -6.25 -4.24 9.52
CA THR A 15 -5.06 -3.43 9.16
C THR A 15 -3.78 -4.27 9.10
N VAL A 16 -3.92 -5.59 9.25
CA VAL A 16 -2.86 -6.59 9.15
C VAL A 16 -3.09 -7.38 7.86
N PRO A 17 -2.04 -7.87 7.17
CA PRO A 17 -2.22 -8.66 5.95
C PRO A 17 -3.20 -9.81 6.15
N VAL A 18 -4.18 -9.92 5.26
CA VAL A 18 -5.21 -10.96 5.32
C VAL A 18 -4.58 -12.36 5.23
N THR A 19 -3.42 -12.47 4.58
CA THR A 19 -2.65 -13.71 4.44
C THR A 19 -2.08 -14.24 5.76
N GLU A 20 -2.08 -13.47 6.84
CA GLU A 20 -1.68 -13.97 8.16
C GLU A 20 -2.76 -14.94 8.69
N PRO A 21 -2.40 -16.17 9.11
CA PRO A 21 -3.37 -17.21 9.45
C PRO A 21 -4.40 -16.80 10.51
N GLU A 22 -3.95 -16.08 11.54
CA GLU A 22 -4.83 -15.61 12.63
C GLU A 22 -5.89 -14.61 12.13
N VAL A 23 -5.53 -13.76 11.16
CA VAL A 23 -6.45 -12.81 10.53
C VAL A 23 -7.43 -13.56 9.63
N THR A 24 -6.93 -14.48 8.81
CA THR A 24 -7.77 -15.34 7.96
C THR A 24 -8.79 -16.12 8.79
N ASP A 25 -8.38 -16.74 9.89
CA ASP A 25 -9.25 -17.53 10.75
C ASP A 25 -10.33 -16.66 11.40
N LEU A 26 -9.97 -15.45 11.85
CA LEU A 26 -10.92 -14.48 12.38
C LEU A 26 -11.95 -14.03 11.33
N LEU A 27 -11.51 -13.74 10.10
CA LEU A 27 -12.41 -13.36 9.01
C LEU A 27 -13.31 -14.52 8.55
N ARG A 28 -12.85 -15.77 8.66
CA ARG A 28 -13.67 -16.96 8.39
C ARG A 28 -14.68 -17.25 9.51
N ALA A 29 -14.34 -16.92 10.75
CA ALA A 29 -15.24 -17.09 11.89
C ALA A 29 -16.35 -16.03 11.95
N ALA A 30 -16.20 -14.90 11.26
CA ALA A 30 -17.25 -13.88 11.18
C ALA A 30 -18.52 -14.42 10.52
N GLY A 31 -19.68 -14.03 11.05
CA GLY A 31 -20.99 -14.44 10.55
C GLY A 31 -21.22 -14.15 9.04
N PRO A 32 -22.24 -14.77 8.43
CA PRO A 32 -22.49 -14.67 6.99
C PRO A 32 -22.85 -13.25 6.53
N ASP A 33 -23.46 -12.45 7.41
CA ASP A 33 -23.93 -11.09 7.10
C ASP A 33 -22.85 -10.01 7.36
N VAL A 34 -21.72 -10.39 7.97
CA VAL A 34 -20.63 -9.48 8.33
C VAL A 34 -19.89 -9.00 7.09
N VAL A 35 -19.68 -7.68 6.99
CA VAL A 35 -18.83 -7.11 5.94
C VAL A 35 -17.35 -7.34 6.27
N LEU A 36 -16.58 -7.88 5.34
CA LEU A 36 -15.14 -8.06 5.49
C LEU A 36 -14.37 -6.96 4.78
N ALA A 37 -13.55 -6.19 5.49
CA ALA A 37 -12.71 -5.18 4.89
C ALA A 37 -11.24 -5.35 5.26
N ALA A 38 -10.36 -4.97 4.34
CA ALA A 38 -8.94 -4.87 4.62
C ALA A 38 -8.39 -3.51 4.20
N VAL A 39 -7.47 -3.00 5.00
CA VAL A 39 -6.62 -1.88 4.62
C VAL A 39 -5.43 -2.46 3.87
N SER A 40 -5.53 -2.51 2.55
CA SER A 40 -4.49 -3.08 1.70
C SER A 40 -4.43 -2.41 0.33
N GLN A 41 -3.24 -2.46 -0.25
CA GLN A 41 -2.98 -2.12 -1.63
C GLN A 41 -2.11 -3.21 -2.31
N VAL A 42 -1.99 -4.38 -1.67
CA VAL A 42 -1.17 -5.51 -2.11
C VAL A 42 -2.06 -6.46 -2.92
N PRO A 43 -1.75 -6.75 -4.20
CA PRO A 43 -2.61 -7.58 -5.05
C PRO A 43 -2.98 -8.94 -4.43
N SER A 44 -2.00 -9.66 -3.87
CA SER A 44 -2.23 -10.97 -3.24
C SER A 44 -3.11 -10.89 -2.00
N GLU A 45 -2.99 -9.84 -1.19
CA GLU A 45 -3.86 -9.64 -0.02
C GLU A 45 -5.30 -9.31 -0.42
N VAL A 46 -5.49 -8.56 -1.50
CA VAL A 46 -6.83 -8.28 -2.04
C VAL A 46 -7.47 -9.55 -2.59
N GLU A 47 -6.71 -10.40 -3.28
CA GLU A 47 -7.21 -11.70 -3.74
C GLU A 47 -7.52 -12.62 -2.56
N ALA A 48 -6.66 -12.68 -1.55
CA ALA A 48 -6.91 -13.45 -0.33
C ALA A 48 -8.17 -12.96 0.41
N LEU A 49 -8.40 -11.63 0.48
CA LEU A 49 -9.64 -11.08 1.04
C LEU A 49 -10.86 -11.53 0.26
N ARG A 50 -10.80 -11.47 -1.08
CA ARG A 50 -11.89 -11.92 -1.95
C ARG A 50 -12.18 -13.41 -1.76
N GLU A 51 -11.14 -14.24 -1.71
CA GLU A 51 -11.27 -15.68 -1.49
C GLU A 51 -11.89 -15.98 -0.13
N VAL A 52 -11.41 -15.31 0.93
CA VAL A 52 -11.95 -15.47 2.29
C VAL A 52 -13.40 -15.00 2.36
N ALA A 53 -13.75 -13.90 1.69
CA ALA A 53 -15.12 -13.39 1.64
C ALA A 53 -16.07 -14.39 0.97
N GLY A 54 -15.65 -15.03 -0.13
CA GLY A 54 -16.53 -15.86 -0.95
C GLY A 54 -17.71 -15.04 -1.47
N ASP A 55 -18.93 -15.48 -1.19
CA ASP A 55 -20.16 -14.74 -1.54
C ASP A 55 -20.48 -13.59 -0.57
N ARG A 56 -19.71 -13.44 0.51
CA ARG A 56 -19.92 -12.39 1.50
C ARG A 56 -19.54 -11.02 0.96
N ARG A 57 -20.10 -10.02 1.62
CA ARG A 57 -19.84 -8.60 1.42
C ARG A 57 -18.41 -8.26 1.80
N TRP A 58 -17.66 -7.58 0.91
CA TRP A 58 -16.30 -7.15 1.19
C TRP A 58 -15.90 -5.81 0.56
N ALA A 59 -14.82 -5.21 1.06
CA ALA A 59 -14.23 -4.00 0.49
C ALA A 59 -12.74 -3.83 0.82
N VAL A 60 -12.07 -2.99 0.05
CA VAL A 60 -10.69 -2.55 0.34
C VAL A 60 -10.70 -1.09 0.72
N ILE A 61 -10.01 -0.76 1.81
CA ILE A 61 -9.89 0.61 2.31
C ILE A 61 -8.45 1.08 2.07
N THR A 62 -8.30 2.23 1.42
CA THR A 62 -7.01 2.90 1.22
C THR A 62 -6.99 4.20 2.01
N PRO A 63 -6.10 4.36 3.00
CA PRO A 63 -5.93 5.62 3.70
C PRO A 63 -5.26 6.65 2.78
N GLU A 64 -5.86 7.82 2.66
CA GLU A 64 -5.34 8.97 1.88
C GLU A 64 -4.77 10.05 2.83
N VAL A 65 -4.31 9.61 4.00
CA VAL A 65 -3.79 10.45 5.08
C VAL A 65 -2.43 9.96 5.54
N MET A 66 -1.57 10.89 5.91
CA MET A 66 -0.32 10.61 6.60
C MET A 66 -0.50 10.95 8.07
N ALA A 67 -0.15 10.04 8.97
CA ALA A 67 -0.21 10.27 10.40
C ALA A 67 1.10 9.85 11.07
N ARG A 68 1.63 10.70 11.93
CA ARG A 68 2.81 10.44 12.73
C ARG A 68 2.52 10.74 14.20
N THR A 69 2.85 9.79 15.06
CA THR A 69 2.74 9.95 16.51
C THR A 69 4.11 10.24 17.09
N CYS A 70 4.25 11.38 17.78
CA CYS A 70 5.46 11.79 18.47
C CYS A 70 5.13 11.95 19.96
N GLY A 71 5.50 10.97 20.78
CA GLY A 71 5.10 10.93 22.19
C GLY A 71 3.58 10.76 22.32
N SER A 72 2.91 11.69 23.01
CA SER A 72 1.45 11.70 23.20
C SER A 72 0.65 12.44 22.12
N VAL A 73 1.32 13.02 21.12
CA VAL A 73 0.66 13.84 20.09
C VAL A 73 0.72 13.14 18.74
N THR A 74 -0.44 12.93 18.13
CA THR A 74 -0.55 12.50 16.73
C THR A 74 -0.79 13.70 15.83
N ARG A 75 0.14 13.94 14.90
CA ARG A 75 -0.04 14.89 13.81
C ARG A 75 -0.51 14.13 12.59
N TRP A 76 -1.53 14.64 11.92
CA TRP A 76 -2.01 14.08 10.67
C TRP A 76 -2.03 15.15 9.59
N TRP A 77 -1.91 14.71 8.35
CA TRP A 77 -1.97 15.56 7.18
C TRP A 77 -2.66 14.83 6.03
N GLN A 78 -3.48 15.59 5.30
CA GLN A 78 -4.29 15.11 4.19
C GLN A 78 -4.07 16.07 3.02
N PRO A 79 -3.15 15.75 2.09
CA PRO A 79 -2.88 16.62 0.94
C PRO A 79 -4.02 16.62 -0.09
N GLY A 80 -4.91 15.61 -0.07
CA GLY A 80 -6.07 15.47 -0.95
C GLY A 80 -7.40 15.88 -0.30
N ALA A 81 -8.50 15.75 -1.06
CA ALA A 81 -9.85 16.10 -0.58
C ALA A 81 -10.53 14.97 0.23
N ALA A 82 -10.27 13.70 -0.11
CA ALA A 82 -10.77 12.53 0.62
C ALA A 82 -9.74 12.03 1.65
N ARG A 83 -10.22 11.44 2.76
CA ARG A 83 -9.35 10.83 3.79
C ARG A 83 -9.15 9.34 3.55
N PHE A 84 -10.12 8.72 2.91
CA PHE A 84 -10.10 7.30 2.58
C PHE A 84 -10.64 7.12 1.17
N THR A 85 -10.17 6.09 0.49
CA THR A 85 -10.81 5.53 -0.68
C THR A 85 -11.36 4.16 -0.29
N VAL A 86 -12.64 3.90 -0.54
CA VAL A 86 -13.25 2.58 -0.33
C VAL A 86 -13.58 1.99 -1.68
N ALA A 87 -12.94 0.86 -1.98
CA ALA A 87 -13.12 0.14 -3.22
C ALA A 87 -14.34 -0.79 -3.18
N GLU A 88 -15.12 -0.77 -4.27
CA GLU A 88 -16.28 -1.64 -4.54
C GLU A 88 -15.97 -3.15 -4.40
N PRO A 89 -16.97 -4.02 -4.11
CA PRO A 89 -18.41 -3.92 -4.44
C PRO A 89 -19.36 -3.24 -3.45
N LEU A 90 -18.89 -2.75 -2.29
CA LEU A 90 -19.74 -2.04 -1.32
C LEU A 90 -19.20 -0.67 -0.90
N GLY A 91 -18.44 -0.04 -1.80
CA GLY A 91 -17.69 1.18 -1.50
C GLY A 91 -18.61 2.29 -0.96
N GLY A 92 -19.81 2.42 -1.55
CA GLY A 92 -20.80 3.41 -1.12
C GLY A 92 -21.47 3.14 0.24
N GLU A 93 -21.78 1.88 0.55
CA GLU A 93 -22.43 1.52 1.84
C GLU A 93 -21.44 1.71 2.99
N ILE A 94 -20.22 1.19 2.85
CA ILE A 94 -19.18 1.29 3.87
C ILE A 94 -18.74 2.75 4.05
N ALA A 95 -18.59 3.52 2.96
CA ALA A 95 -18.32 4.95 3.03
C ALA A 95 -19.39 5.70 3.85
N GLN A 96 -20.65 5.33 3.67
CA GLN A 96 -21.75 5.93 4.40
C GLN A 96 -21.76 5.51 5.88
N THR A 97 -21.64 4.21 6.16
CA THR A 97 -21.79 3.64 7.51
C THR A 97 -20.57 3.91 8.40
N LEU A 98 -19.35 3.69 7.90
CA LEU A 98 -18.12 3.88 8.70
C LEU A 98 -17.67 5.33 8.78
N PHE A 99 -17.81 6.07 7.67
CA PHE A 99 -17.19 7.39 7.54
C PHE A 99 -18.21 8.53 7.51
N GLY A 100 -19.50 8.25 7.63
CA GLY A 100 -20.55 9.27 7.64
C GLY A 100 -20.77 9.93 6.26
N GLY A 101 -20.37 9.26 5.18
CA GLY A 101 -20.62 9.67 3.80
C GLY A 101 -19.40 10.15 3.02
N GLU A 102 -19.66 10.54 1.77
CA GLU A 102 -18.63 10.81 0.74
C GLU A 102 -17.70 11.99 1.05
N ARG A 103 -18.06 12.81 2.04
CA ARG A 103 -17.19 13.89 2.54
C ARG A 103 -15.85 13.36 3.06
N TRP A 104 -15.85 12.16 3.64
CA TRP A 104 -14.68 11.61 4.31
C TRP A 104 -14.08 10.41 3.56
N ALA A 105 -14.89 9.71 2.79
CA ALA A 105 -14.48 8.55 2.01
C ALA A 105 -14.90 8.70 0.54
N ALA A 106 -13.93 8.73 -0.37
CA ALA A 106 -14.19 8.62 -1.79
C ALA A 106 -14.54 7.17 -2.14
N ARG A 107 -15.41 6.98 -3.14
CA ARG A 107 -15.64 5.69 -3.77
C ARG A 107 -14.58 5.45 -4.83
N GLY A 108 -14.09 4.22 -4.91
CA GLY A 108 -13.13 3.79 -5.94
C GLY A 108 -13.42 2.38 -6.42
N SER A 109 -12.66 1.94 -7.41
CA SER A 109 -12.57 0.52 -7.75
C SER A 109 -11.31 -0.09 -7.13
N VAL A 110 -11.32 -1.41 -6.93
CA VAL A 110 -10.12 -2.15 -6.51
C VAL A 110 -8.96 -1.87 -7.48
N SER A 111 -9.24 -1.87 -8.79
CA SER A 111 -8.23 -1.55 -9.81
C SER A 111 -7.66 -0.14 -9.66
N SER A 112 -8.48 0.87 -9.32
CA SER A 112 -7.99 2.23 -9.09
C SER A 112 -7.07 2.34 -7.87
N SER A 113 -7.39 1.65 -6.77
CA SER A 113 -6.53 1.59 -5.57
C SER A 113 -5.20 0.89 -5.86
N LEU A 114 -5.23 -0.22 -6.61
CA LEU A 114 -4.02 -0.95 -7.01
C LEU A 114 -3.16 -0.15 -8.00
N LEU A 115 -3.77 0.56 -8.95
CA LEU A 115 -3.05 1.44 -9.88
C LEU A 115 -2.40 2.63 -9.16
N SER A 116 -3.09 3.22 -8.17
CA SER A 116 -2.52 4.28 -7.32
C SER A 116 -1.28 3.76 -6.57
N ALA A 117 -1.37 2.56 -6.00
CA ALA A 117 -0.25 1.92 -5.32
C ALA A 117 0.91 1.60 -6.27
N ALA A 118 0.62 1.05 -7.45
CA ALA A 118 1.61 0.77 -8.49
C ALA A 118 2.35 2.03 -8.96
N ALA A 119 1.69 3.20 -8.93
CA ALA A 119 2.33 4.48 -9.25
C ALA A 119 3.23 5.01 -8.12
N ALA A 120 2.83 4.85 -6.85
CA ALA A 120 3.49 5.49 -5.72
C ALA A 120 4.54 4.61 -5.02
N MET A 121 4.24 3.33 -4.81
CA MET A 121 5.03 2.45 -3.95
C MET A 121 6.38 2.06 -4.56
N PRO A 122 6.57 1.89 -5.88
CA PRO A 122 7.90 1.75 -6.46
C PRO A 122 8.80 2.98 -6.23
N ILE A 123 8.23 4.18 -6.18
CA ILE A 123 8.97 5.39 -5.79
C ILE A 123 9.43 5.30 -4.33
N VAL A 124 8.54 4.88 -3.43
CA VAL A 124 8.87 4.65 -2.01
C VAL A 124 9.95 3.58 -1.86
N ALA A 125 9.81 2.44 -2.54
CA ALA A 125 10.79 1.35 -2.52
C ALA A 125 12.17 1.82 -3.00
N ALA A 126 12.22 2.64 -4.06
CA ALA A 126 13.48 3.18 -4.56
C ALA A 126 14.12 4.18 -3.60
N LEU A 127 13.31 5.01 -2.92
CA LEU A 127 13.79 5.89 -1.85
C LEU A 127 14.30 5.06 -0.67
N GLN A 128 13.61 3.99 -0.30
CA GLN A 128 13.98 3.09 0.79
C GLN A 128 15.29 2.34 0.51
N ALA A 129 15.49 1.85 -0.72
CA ALA A 129 16.75 1.26 -1.15
C ALA A 129 17.92 2.27 -1.10
N ALA A 130 17.62 3.57 -1.20
CA ALA A 130 18.56 4.67 -1.02
C ALA A 130 18.58 5.22 0.42
N ASP A 131 18.08 4.48 1.42
CA ASP A 131 18.00 4.88 2.84
C ASP A 131 17.30 6.24 3.09
N PHE A 132 16.34 6.53 2.21
CA PHE A 132 15.64 7.82 2.14
C PHE A 132 16.60 9.02 2.03
N ASP A 133 17.76 8.84 1.37
CA ASP A 133 18.68 9.93 1.06
C ASP A 133 18.12 10.78 -0.10
N PHE A 134 17.46 11.86 0.27
CA PHE A 134 16.90 12.81 -0.69
C PHE A 134 17.97 13.59 -1.48
N GLY A 135 19.23 13.61 -1.02
CA GLY A 135 20.36 14.22 -1.73
C GLY A 135 20.68 13.52 -3.05
N ASN A 136 20.44 12.20 -3.11
CA ASN A 136 20.63 11.36 -4.30
C ASN A 136 19.33 10.94 -4.98
N SER A 137 18.21 11.60 -4.63
CA SER A 137 16.86 11.24 -5.06
C SER A 137 16.67 11.12 -6.58
N ARG A 138 17.44 11.83 -7.41
CA ARG A 138 17.25 11.78 -8.88
C ARG A 138 17.42 10.38 -9.46
N ARG A 139 18.38 9.59 -8.97
CA ARG A 139 18.58 8.20 -9.45
C ARG A 139 17.46 7.30 -8.93
N ALA A 140 17.15 7.40 -7.64
CA ALA A 140 16.07 6.65 -7.01
C ALA A 140 14.73 6.91 -7.72
N LEU A 141 14.38 8.18 -7.97
CA LEU A 141 13.15 8.57 -8.66
C LEU A 141 13.07 8.02 -10.10
N ARG A 142 14.19 7.98 -10.84
CA ARG A 142 14.19 7.36 -12.17
C ARG A 142 13.97 5.85 -12.11
N SER A 143 14.66 5.18 -11.19
CA SER A 143 14.51 3.73 -10.98
C SER A 143 13.07 3.38 -10.58
N GLY A 144 12.56 4.08 -9.56
CA GLY A 144 11.19 3.89 -9.09
C GLY A 144 10.13 4.23 -10.14
N ALA A 145 10.33 5.26 -10.97
CA ALA A 145 9.40 5.60 -12.05
C ALA A 145 9.34 4.51 -13.12
N ALA A 146 10.48 3.95 -13.53
CA ALA A 146 10.50 2.84 -14.49
C ALA A 146 9.79 1.58 -13.93
N ALA A 147 10.04 1.26 -12.66
CA ALA A 147 9.36 0.17 -11.97
C ALA A 147 7.84 0.45 -11.79
N ALA A 148 7.46 1.71 -11.58
CA ALA A 148 6.05 2.12 -11.50
C ALA A 148 5.32 1.96 -12.84
N ASP A 149 5.98 2.25 -13.97
CA ASP A 149 5.43 2.02 -15.30
C ASP A 149 5.20 0.53 -15.58
N GLU A 150 6.13 -0.33 -15.16
CA GLU A 150 5.96 -1.80 -15.24
C GLU A 150 4.83 -2.29 -14.33
N ALA A 151 4.78 -1.85 -13.07
CA ALA A 151 3.72 -2.22 -12.14
C ALA A 151 2.35 -1.76 -12.62
N GLY A 152 2.25 -0.53 -13.12
CA GLY A 152 1.02 0.05 -13.65
C GLY A 152 0.48 -0.76 -14.83
N ARG A 153 1.34 -1.14 -15.78
CA ARG A 153 0.98 -2.03 -16.90
C ARG A 153 0.52 -3.41 -16.42
N ALA A 154 1.23 -4.01 -15.47
CA ALA A 154 0.87 -5.32 -14.91
C ALA A 154 -0.50 -5.30 -14.23
N VAL A 155 -0.78 -4.28 -13.41
CA VAL A 155 -2.09 -4.11 -12.76
C VAL A 155 -3.19 -3.82 -13.78
N ALA A 156 -2.93 -2.97 -14.78
CA ALA A 156 -3.91 -2.64 -15.81
C ALA A 156 -4.32 -3.89 -16.62
N ALA A 157 -3.33 -4.70 -17.03
CA ALA A 157 -3.56 -5.94 -17.75
C ALA A 157 -4.38 -6.95 -16.92
N ALA A 158 -4.03 -7.13 -15.65
CA ALA A 158 -4.75 -8.02 -14.74
C ALA A 158 -6.20 -7.56 -14.48
N ALA A 159 -6.43 -6.25 -14.40
CA ALA A 159 -7.74 -5.68 -14.17
C ALA A 159 -8.59 -5.51 -15.46
N GLY A 160 -8.02 -5.75 -16.64
CA GLY A 160 -8.70 -5.52 -17.93
C GLY A 160 -9.06 -4.06 -18.18
N VAL A 161 -8.21 -3.12 -17.72
CA VAL A 161 -8.41 -1.67 -17.89
C VAL A 161 -7.31 -1.06 -18.75
N ASP A 162 -7.52 0.19 -19.18
CA ASP A 162 -6.54 0.92 -19.97
C ASP A 162 -5.21 1.12 -19.22
N GLU A 163 -4.12 1.12 -19.98
CA GLU A 163 -2.79 1.38 -19.46
C GLU A 163 -2.69 2.80 -18.84
N PRO A 164 -2.14 2.95 -17.63
CA PRO A 164 -1.98 4.26 -17.01
C PRO A 164 -0.91 5.08 -17.73
N ARG A 165 -0.97 6.40 -17.54
CA ARG A 165 0.10 7.30 -18.02
C ARG A 165 1.40 7.01 -17.29
N SER A 166 2.51 7.07 -18.02
CA SER A 166 3.84 6.87 -17.45
C SER A 166 4.16 7.88 -16.34
N VAL A 167 4.83 7.38 -15.29
CA VAL A 167 5.26 8.15 -14.13
C VAL A 167 6.49 8.98 -14.50
N ASN A 168 6.36 10.31 -14.42
CA ASN A 168 7.48 11.20 -14.73
C ASN A 168 8.35 11.45 -13.49
N PRO A 169 9.65 11.07 -13.49
CA PRO A 169 10.52 11.22 -12.32
C PRO A 169 10.80 12.68 -11.94
N VAL A 170 10.71 13.61 -12.90
CA VAL A 170 10.85 15.05 -12.61
C VAL A 170 9.64 15.57 -11.86
N ILE A 171 8.42 15.19 -12.30
CA ILE A 171 7.18 15.55 -11.61
C ILE A 171 7.18 14.95 -10.20
N MET A 172 7.58 13.70 -10.04
CA MET A 172 7.70 13.07 -8.71
C MET A 172 8.70 13.80 -7.81
N GLY A 173 9.82 14.27 -8.35
CA GLY A 173 10.78 15.09 -7.61
C GLY A 173 10.17 16.43 -7.15
N VAL A 174 9.35 17.07 -7.98
CA VAL A 174 8.62 18.29 -7.60
C VAL A 174 7.59 18.00 -6.50
N MET A 175 6.79 16.95 -6.65
CA MET A 175 5.81 16.54 -5.66
C MET A 175 6.45 16.22 -4.32
N LEU A 176 7.57 15.49 -4.33
CA LEU A 176 8.30 15.14 -3.11
C LEU A 176 8.89 16.39 -2.43
N ARG A 177 9.36 17.37 -3.21
CA ARG A 177 9.81 18.66 -2.67
C ARG A 177 8.65 19.43 -2.04
N ALA A 178 7.50 19.48 -2.70
CA ALA A 178 6.30 20.12 -2.16
C ALA A 178 5.84 19.43 -0.86
N LEU A 179 5.85 18.10 -0.84
CA LEU A 179 5.52 17.29 0.34
C LEU A 179 6.38 17.70 1.54
N ARG A 180 7.69 17.83 1.35
CA ARG A 180 8.64 18.25 2.40
C ARG A 180 8.44 19.67 2.91
N VAL A 181 7.89 20.56 2.08
CA VAL A 181 7.67 21.97 2.44
C VAL A 181 6.31 22.15 3.12
N LEU A 182 5.31 21.37 2.72
CA LEU A 182 3.92 21.55 3.16
C LEU A 182 3.52 20.64 4.34
N ALA A 183 4.22 19.52 4.53
CA ALA A 183 3.91 18.60 5.62
C ALA A 183 4.14 19.25 7.00
N PRO A 184 3.26 19.01 7.99
CA PRO A 184 3.44 19.50 9.36
C PRO A 184 4.44 18.67 10.20
N PHE A 185 5.28 17.87 9.54
CA PHE A 185 6.28 16.97 10.14
C PHE A 185 7.45 16.73 9.18
N ASP A 186 8.56 16.21 9.70
CA ASP A 186 9.69 15.79 8.87
C ASP A 186 9.29 14.57 8.03
N VAL A 187 9.13 14.79 6.73
CA VAL A 187 8.76 13.76 5.75
C VAL A 187 9.82 12.68 5.61
N ALA A 188 11.10 13.02 5.73
CA ALA A 188 12.18 12.05 5.60
C ALA A 188 12.18 11.08 6.78
N GLU A 189 12.02 11.63 7.98
CA GLU A 189 11.88 10.86 9.20
C GLU A 189 10.59 10.02 9.19
N TYR A 190 9.47 10.63 8.80
CA TYR A 190 8.19 9.94 8.64
C TYR A 190 8.29 8.77 7.67
N PHE A 191 8.89 8.94 6.49
CA PHE A 191 9.05 7.85 5.52
C PHE A 191 9.93 6.73 6.06
N ARG A 192 11.02 7.08 6.77
CA ARG A 192 11.91 6.10 7.38
C ARG A 192 11.21 5.28 8.46
N GLU A 193 10.46 5.92 9.35
CA GLU A 193 9.70 5.24 10.42
C GLU A 193 8.55 4.41 9.84
N HIS A 194 7.74 5.03 8.97
CA HIS A 194 6.53 4.43 8.43
C HIS A 194 6.87 3.30 7.45
N PHE A 195 7.64 3.56 6.39
CA PHE A 195 7.91 2.54 5.38
C PHE A 195 9.07 1.60 5.76
N GLY A 196 10.00 2.04 6.62
CA GLY A 196 11.07 1.18 7.13
C GLY A 196 10.53 -0.03 7.89
N SER A 197 9.50 0.17 8.72
CA SER A 197 8.83 -0.92 9.43
C SER A 197 8.00 -1.85 8.52
N HIS A 198 7.65 -1.39 7.31
CA HIS A 198 6.86 -2.14 6.33
C HIS A 198 7.70 -2.68 5.16
N THR A 199 9.02 -2.81 5.33
CA THR A 199 9.94 -3.34 4.30
C THR A 199 9.45 -4.66 3.69
N ARG A 200 8.98 -5.60 4.53
CA ARG A 200 8.45 -6.90 4.09
C ARG A 200 7.25 -6.71 3.15
N GLN A 201 6.31 -5.84 3.53
CA GLN A 201 5.11 -5.57 2.72
C GLN A 201 5.48 -4.92 1.38
N THR A 202 6.39 -3.95 1.38
CA THR A 202 6.90 -3.33 0.14
C THR A 202 7.52 -4.37 -0.79
N MET A 203 8.29 -5.31 -0.25
CA MET A 203 8.85 -6.43 -1.03
C MET A 203 7.77 -7.34 -1.61
N THR A 204 6.76 -7.71 -0.81
CA THR A 204 5.61 -8.49 -1.28
C THR A 204 4.88 -7.79 -2.43
N MET A 205 4.65 -6.47 -2.34
CA MET A 205 4.02 -5.72 -3.44
C MET A 205 4.82 -5.79 -4.74
N LEU A 206 6.15 -5.64 -4.66
CA LEU A 206 7.03 -5.76 -5.82
C LEU A 206 7.00 -7.18 -6.40
N ASP A 207 7.04 -8.20 -5.54
CA ASP A 207 6.99 -9.61 -5.94
C ASP A 207 5.65 -9.94 -6.63
N ASP A 208 4.53 -9.41 -6.13
CA ASP A 208 3.20 -9.55 -6.74
C ASP A 208 3.13 -8.89 -8.13
N TRP A 209 3.65 -7.67 -8.30
CA TRP A 209 3.65 -7.03 -9.61
C TRP A 209 4.56 -7.74 -10.62
N ILE A 210 5.69 -8.29 -10.17
CA ILE A 210 6.54 -9.14 -11.02
C ILE A 210 5.79 -10.40 -11.45
N ALA A 211 5.05 -11.03 -10.54
CA ALA A 211 4.23 -12.20 -10.85
C ALA A 211 3.11 -11.87 -11.84
N LEU A 212 2.41 -10.74 -11.65
CA LEU A 212 1.38 -10.24 -12.56
C LEU A 212 1.97 -9.93 -13.95
N ALA A 213 3.10 -9.23 -14.02
CA ALA A 213 3.75 -8.92 -15.30
C ALA A 213 4.07 -10.20 -16.07
N ARG A 214 4.63 -11.21 -15.39
CA ARG A 214 4.92 -12.53 -16.00
C ARG A 214 3.67 -13.27 -16.44
N ALA A 215 2.60 -13.24 -15.65
CA ALA A 215 1.34 -13.90 -15.99
C ALA A 215 0.67 -13.31 -17.26
N HIS A 216 1.01 -12.07 -17.60
CA HIS A 216 0.50 -11.35 -18.77
C HIS A 216 1.56 -11.12 -19.86
N ASP A 217 2.70 -11.82 -19.81
CA ASP A 217 3.80 -11.71 -20.78
C ASP A 217 4.33 -10.26 -20.97
N LEU A 218 4.36 -9.48 -19.88
CA LEU A 218 4.84 -8.10 -19.86
C LEU A 218 6.28 -7.98 -19.31
N PRO A 219 7.05 -6.97 -19.77
CA PRO A 219 8.34 -6.60 -19.18
C PRO A 219 8.25 -6.31 -17.68
N ALA A 220 9.30 -6.70 -16.94
CA ALA A 220 9.38 -6.59 -15.47
C ALA A 220 10.81 -6.35 -14.96
N GLU A 221 11.72 -5.93 -15.85
CA GLU A 221 13.14 -5.79 -15.56
C GLU A 221 13.44 -4.70 -14.52
N ALA A 222 12.73 -3.56 -14.58
CA ALA A 222 12.89 -2.48 -13.61
C ALA A 222 12.35 -2.88 -12.24
N LEU A 223 11.22 -3.60 -12.17
CA LEU A 223 10.67 -4.16 -10.94
C LEU A 223 11.63 -5.16 -10.29
N VAL A 224 12.17 -6.10 -11.08
CA VAL A 224 13.16 -7.07 -10.60
C VAL A 224 14.40 -6.36 -10.06
N THR A 225 14.92 -5.38 -10.80
CA THR A 225 16.08 -4.59 -10.39
C THR A 225 15.82 -3.88 -9.05
N LEU A 226 14.68 -3.20 -8.94
CA LEU A 226 14.30 -2.48 -7.73
C LEU A 226 14.11 -3.42 -6.52
N ARG A 227 13.50 -4.60 -6.75
CA ARG A 227 13.31 -5.63 -5.72
C ARG A 227 14.64 -6.17 -5.20
N THR A 228 15.61 -6.38 -6.08
CA THR A 228 16.98 -6.78 -5.72
C THR A 228 17.69 -5.69 -4.93
N ASP A 229 17.64 -4.44 -5.41
CA ASP A 229 18.28 -3.29 -4.73
C ASP A 229 17.75 -3.12 -3.31
N LEU A 230 16.43 -3.20 -3.13
CA LEU A 230 15.79 -3.12 -1.81
C LEU A 230 16.24 -4.26 -0.88
N SER A 231 16.32 -5.49 -1.40
CA SER A 231 16.81 -6.65 -0.64
C SER A 231 18.25 -6.49 -0.15
N HIS A 232 19.14 -5.99 -1.02
CA HIS A 232 20.52 -5.71 -0.64
C HIS A 232 20.62 -4.62 0.43
N ALA A 233 19.85 -3.53 0.28
CA ALA A 233 19.81 -2.45 1.26
C ALA A 233 19.34 -2.92 2.65
N THR A 234 18.33 -3.81 2.69
CA THR A 234 17.86 -4.42 3.94
C THR A 234 18.94 -5.29 4.57
N ALA A 235 19.58 -6.17 3.80
CA ALA A 235 20.63 -7.05 4.31
C ALA A 235 21.83 -6.27 4.90
N MET A 236 22.27 -5.21 4.22
CA MET A 236 23.34 -4.34 4.72
C MET A 236 22.96 -3.60 6.00
N SER A 237 21.69 -3.22 6.15
CA SER A 237 21.22 -2.53 7.35
C SER A 237 21.19 -3.47 8.57
N SER A 238 20.76 -4.72 8.40
CA SER A 238 20.80 -5.74 9.46
C SER A 238 22.23 -6.10 9.89
N GLN A 239 23.20 -6.08 8.98
CA GLN A 239 24.61 -6.30 9.34
C GLN A 239 25.17 -5.16 10.20
N ARG A 240 24.84 -3.91 9.86
CA ARG A 240 25.29 -2.73 10.62
C ARG A 240 24.75 -2.70 12.05
N THR A 241 23.50 -3.09 12.27
CA THR A 241 22.91 -3.16 13.61
C THR A 241 23.60 -4.22 14.47
N ASN A 242 23.87 -5.41 13.91
CA ASN A 242 24.51 -6.49 14.66
C ASN A 242 25.97 -6.18 15.04
N SER A 243 26.70 -5.44 14.21
CA SER A 243 28.08 -5.01 14.52
C SER A 243 28.16 -3.90 15.57
N ALA A 244 27.10 -3.12 15.78
CA ALA A 244 27.07 -2.07 16.81
C ALA A 244 26.79 -2.60 18.22
N GLU A 245 26.26 -3.82 18.32
CA GLU A 245 25.93 -4.50 19.59
C GLU A 245 27.02 -5.47 20.07
N SER A 246 28.07 -5.68 19.26
CA SER A 246 29.23 -6.54 19.57
C SER A 246 30.41 -5.72 20.09
#